data_AF-A0A2X1PMK8-F1
#
_entry.id   AF-A0A2X1PMK8-F1
#
_cell.length_a   1.000
_cell.length_b   1.000
_cell.length_c   1.000
_cell.angle_alpha   90.00
_cell.angle_beta   90.00
_cell.angle_gamma   90.00
#
_symmetry.space_group_name_H-M   'P 1'
#
loop_
_entity.id
_entity.type
_entity.pdbx_description
1 polymer ?
#
loop_
_entity_poly.entity_id
_entity_poly.type
_entity_poly.pdbx_seq_one_letter_code
_entity_poly.pdbx_strand_id
1 'polypeptide(L)' 'METQGLRQQALGEIQQVRWIPDWGQARIEKMVENRPDWCISRQRTWGVPMTLFVHKRNRRIASSNIRIT' A
#
# COMPACT_ATOMS: atom_id res chain seq x y z
N MET A 1 6.64 -3.01 2.83
CA MET A 1 6.31 -2.11 3.96
C MET A 1 7.56 -1.50 4.56
N GLU A 2 8.70 -2.19 4.47
CA GLU A 2 10.00 -1.66 4.91
C GLU A 2 10.69 -0.82 3.83
N THR A 3 10.47 -1.18 2.57
CA THR A 3 10.94 -0.42 1.42
C THR A 3 10.34 0.98 1.45
N GLN A 4 11.21 2.00 1.52
CA GLN A 4 10.89 3.43 1.66
C GLN A 4 10.42 3.92 3.04
N GLY A 5 10.57 3.12 4.11
CA GLY A 5 10.32 3.61 5.48
C GLY A 5 8.85 3.88 5.81
N LEU A 6 7.92 3.41 4.98
CA LEU A 6 6.47 3.66 5.12
C LEU A 6 5.93 3.23 6.49
N ARG A 7 6.44 2.12 7.05
CA ARG A 7 6.04 1.67 8.40
C ARG A 7 6.40 2.70 9.47
N GLN A 8 7.61 3.21 9.44
CA GLN A 8 8.08 4.18 10.44
C GLN A 8 7.31 5.50 10.34
N GLN A 9 7.05 5.96 9.11
CA GLN A 9 6.20 7.12 8.87
C GLN A 9 4.80 6.92 9.44
N ALA A 10 4.16 5.79 9.12
CA ALA A 10 2.82 5.48 9.64
C ALA A 10 2.78 5.43 11.18
N LEU A 11 3.78 4.83 11.83
CA LEU A 11 3.89 4.81 13.30
C LEU A 11 4.05 6.20 13.91
N GLY A 12 4.83 7.08 13.27
CA GLY A 12 4.97 8.48 13.69
C GLY A 12 3.68 9.28 13.55
N GLU A 13 2.91 9.05 12.49
CA GLU A 13 1.61 9.70 12.29
C GLU A 13 0.55 9.20 13.29
N ILE A 14 0.56 7.91 13.63
CA ILE A 14 -0.38 7.34 14.61
C ILE A 14 -0.31 8.06 15.97
N GLN A 15 0.88 8.48 16.40
CA GLN A 15 1.09 9.21 17.65
C GLN A 15 0.54 10.65 17.63
N GLN A 16 0.40 11.25 16.45
CA GLN A 16 -0.06 12.63 16.29
C GLN A 16 -1.60 12.75 16.21
N VAL A 17 -2.29 11.63 15.99
CA VAL A 17 -3.76 11.61 15.88
C VAL A 17 -4.41 11.61 17.26
N ARG A 18 -5.53 12.32 17.40
CA ARG A 18 -6.37 12.23 18.59
C ARG A 18 -7.18 10.94 18.58
N TRP A 19 -6.96 10.10 19.58
CA TRP A 19 -7.68 8.83 19.75
C TRP A 19 -8.89 8.99 20.67
N ILE A 20 -10.03 8.42 20.27
CA ILE A 20 -11.23 8.33 21.11
C ILE A 20 -11.88 6.97 20.85
N PRO A 21 -11.90 6.06 21.83
CA PRO A 21 -11.22 6.10 23.13
C PRO A 21 -9.69 5.87 23.01
N ASP A 22 -8.94 6.29 24.03
CA ASP A 22 -7.45 6.32 24.02
C ASP A 22 -6.79 4.97 23.75
N TRP A 23 -7.39 3.87 24.22
CA TRP A 23 -6.85 2.52 24.00
C TRP A 23 -6.80 2.11 22.51
N GLY A 24 -7.54 2.83 21.64
CA GLY A 24 -7.51 2.60 20.20
C GLY A 24 -6.11 2.75 19.59
N GLN A 25 -5.30 3.66 20.14
CA GLN A 25 -3.94 3.88 19.69
C GLN A 25 -3.09 2.61 19.77
N ALA A 26 -3.00 2.02 20.96
CA ALA A 26 -2.18 0.85 21.21
C ALA A 26 -2.60 -0.35 20.33
N ARG A 27 -3.89 -0.44 19.97
CA ARG A 27 -4.40 -1.47 19.08
C ARG A 27 -3.94 -1.28 17.64
N ILE A 28 -3.98 -0.05 17.12
CA ILE A 28 -3.54 0.25 15.76
C ILE A 28 -2.01 0.22 15.65
N GLU A 29 -1.27 0.76 16.63
CA GLU A 29 0.19 0.68 16.68
C GLU A 29 0.68 -0.77 16.58
N LYS A 30 0.17 -1.66 17.44
CA LYS A 30 0.51 -3.09 17.41
C LYS A 30 0.15 -3.76 16.10
N MET A 31 -0.96 -3.36 15.49
CA MET A 31 -1.38 -3.89 14.19
C MET A 31 -0.40 -3.49 13.08
N VAL A 32 0.17 -2.28 13.12
CA VAL A 32 1.06 -1.74 12.09
C VAL A 32 2.51 -2.18 12.27
N GLU A 33 2.97 -2.32 13.52
CA GLU A 33 4.36 -2.65 13.88
C GLU A 33 4.90 -3.88 13.14
N ASN A 34 4.11 -4.96 13.08
CA ASN A 34 4.53 -6.23 12.48
C ASN A 34 3.72 -6.61 11.23
N ARG A 35 3.09 -5.63 10.57
CA ARG A 35 2.24 -5.91 9.41
C ARG A 35 3.08 -6.33 8.19
N PRO A 36 2.74 -7.44 7.52
CA PRO A 36 3.40 -7.87 6.29
C PRO A 36 2.98 -7.01 5.10
N ASP A 37 3.62 -7.25 3.95
CA ASP A 37 3.26 -6.60 2.69
C ASP A 37 1.80 -6.80 2.32
N TRP A 38 1.17 -5.71 1.87
CA TRP A 38 -0.20 -5.76 1.44
C TRP A 38 -0.29 -6.24 -0.01
N CYS A 39 -0.83 -7.44 -0.20
CA CYS A 39 -1.23 -7.87 -1.53
C CYS A 39 -2.39 -6.99 -2.02
N ILE A 40 -2.15 -6.15 -3.02
CA ILE A 40 -3.14 -5.23 -3.60
C ILE A 40 -3.86 -5.79 -4.84
N SER A 41 -3.29 -6.79 -5.51
CA SER A 41 -3.84 -7.35 -6.75
C SER A 41 -4.85 -8.47 -6.49
N ARG A 42 -5.91 -8.56 -7.30
CA ARG A 42 -6.94 -9.60 -7.18
C ARG A 42 -7.41 -10.02 -8.57
N GLN A 43 -7.64 -11.32 -8.78
CA GLN A 43 -8.25 -11.86 -10.00
C GLN A 43 -9.77 -11.83 -9.85
N ARG A 44 -10.40 -10.72 -10.25
CA ARG A 44 -11.85 -10.51 -10.15
C ARG A 44 -12.38 -9.69 -11.31
N THR A 45 -13.64 -9.90 -11.66
CA THR A 45 -14.33 -9.12 -12.71
C THR A 45 -14.87 -7.79 -12.19
N TRP A 46 -15.23 -7.70 -10.91
CA TRP A 46 -15.71 -6.47 -10.29
C TRP A 46 -14.63 -5.80 -9.43
N GLY A 47 -14.25 -4.57 -9.80
CA GLY A 47 -13.24 -3.77 -9.13
C GLY A 47 -12.61 -2.73 -10.06
N VAL A 48 -11.62 -1.99 -9.55
CA VAL A 48 -10.85 -1.02 -10.34
C VAL A 48 -9.69 -1.74 -11.03
N PRO A 49 -9.54 -1.65 -12.36
CA PRO A 49 -8.40 -2.22 -13.06
C PRO A 49 -7.08 -1.55 -12.63
N MET A 50 -6.05 -2.35 -12.39
CA MET A 50 -4.71 -1.82 -12.14
C MET A 50 -4.13 -1.28 -13.46
N THR A 51 -3.67 -0.03 -13.44
CA THR A 51 -3.02 0.63 -14.59
C THR A 51 -1.60 0.10 -14.79
N LEU A 52 -1.49 -1.15 -15.24
CA LEU A 52 -0.24 -1.86 -15.47
C LEU A 52 -0.24 -2.44 -16.89
N PHE A 53 0.80 -2.11 -17.65
CA PHE A 53 1.02 -2.68 -18.98
C PHE A 53 2.28 -3.53 -18.98
N VAL A 54 2.19 -4.70 -19.60
CA VAL A 54 3.30 -5.65 -19.69
C VAL A 54 3.59 -5.92 -21.16
N HIS A 55 4.85 -5.75 -21.55
CA HIS A 55 5.26 -5.99 -22.93
C HIS A 55 5.22 -7.49 -23.25
N LYS A 56 4.47 -7.87 -24.30
CA LYS A 56 4.13 -9.28 -24.59
C LYS A 56 5.34 -10.19 -24.81
N ARG A 57 6.40 -9.68 -25.47
CA ARG A 57 7.57 -10.51 -25.84
C ARG A 57 8.55 -10.75 -24.70
N ASN A 58 8.76 -9.77 -23.82
CA ASN A 58 9.83 -9.80 -22.81
C ASN A 58 9.35 -9.65 -21.38
N ARG A 59 8.02 -9.56 -21.17
CA ARG A 59 7.37 -9.47 -19.86
C ARG A 59 7.81 -8.26 -19.01
N ARG A 60 8.46 -7.26 -19.61
CA ARG A 60 8.85 -6.04 -18.91
C ARG A 60 7.61 -5.18 -18.65
N ILE A 61 7.56 -4.59 -17.46
CA ILE A 61 6.58 -3.57 -17.12
C ILE A 61 6.94 -2.30 -17.89
N ALA A 62 5.97 -1.71 -18.56
CA ALA A 62 6.18 -0.45 -19.25
C ALA A 62 6.32 0.69 -18.24
N SER A 63 7.37 1.49 -18.38
CA SER A 63 7.61 2.66 -17.53
C SER A 63 6.69 3.82 -17.90
N SER A 64 6.64 4.80 -17.00
CA SER A 64 5.70 5.92 -16.80
C SER A 64 5.29 6.79 -18.00
N ASN A 65 5.76 6.49 -19.21
CA ASN A 65 5.55 7.28 -20.43
C ASN A 65 4.56 6.62 -21.42
N ILE A 66 3.68 5.74 -20.95
CA ILE A 66 2.56 5.28 -21.78
C ILE A 66 1.57 6.43 -21.95
N ARG A 67 1.55 7.00 -23.15
CA ARG A 67 0.55 7.99 -23.56
C ARG A 67 -0.71 7.23 -23.98
N ILE A 68 -1.75 7.31 -23.16
CA ILE A 68 -3.10 6.84 -23.50
C ILE A 68 -3.82 8.06 -24.10
N THR A 69 -3.54 8.36 -25.36
CA THR A 69 -4.20 9.39 -26.15
C THR A 69 -4.36 8.88 -27.55
#